data_AF-A0A7X7IPK8-F1
#
_entry.id   AF-A0A7X7IPK8-F1
#
_cell.length_a   1.000
_cell.length_b   1.000
_cell.length_c   1.000
_cell.angle_alpha   90.00
_cell.angle_beta   90.00
_cell.angle_gamma   90.00
#
_symmetry.space_group_name_H-M   'P 1'
#
loop_
_entity.id
_entity.type
_entity.pdbx_description
1 polymer ?
#
loop_
_entity_poly.entity_id
_entity_poly.type
_entity_poly.pdbx_seq_one_letter_code
_entity_poly.pdbx_strand_id
1 'polypeptide(L)'
;EDVCTRYDIDGIELDFFRHPVIFKEQMTGKPITDAQRRLMTQLIRRIRKMTQEVAAGRGRPMLVAVRVPDSVAYCRALDLDLETWLDEGLVDIVTNGCYFRFNEWDYLVGLGKKHDVPVYACFESRRIERDTKETEGPTSLEVWRGEAYQAWKAGVNGIYTFNRFNPRDPIFRELGDPKLLETLNRRDQSVLSNPKLGFKPGRFVKGGERLVGQRK
;
A
#
# COMPACT_ATOMS: atom_id res chain seq x y z
N GLU A 1 11.86 -8.22 -15.47
CA GLU A 1 12.88 -9.22 -15.85
C GLU A 1 14.26 -8.67 -15.60
N ASP A 2 14.70 -7.63 -16.31
CA ASP A 2 16.04 -7.04 -16.14
C ASP A 2 16.45 -6.80 -14.68
N VAL A 3 15.58 -6.15 -13.89
CA VAL A 3 15.84 -5.91 -12.46
C VAL A 3 16.06 -7.22 -11.68
N CYS A 4 15.25 -8.24 -11.97
CA CYS A 4 15.29 -9.52 -11.26
C CYS A 4 16.49 -10.39 -11.64
N THR A 5 17.04 -10.23 -12.85
CA THR A 5 18.17 -11.03 -13.34
C THR A 5 19.51 -10.32 -13.20
N ARG A 6 19.52 -8.99 -13.13
CA ARG A 6 20.74 -8.17 -13.06
C ARG A 6 21.18 -7.86 -11.63
N TYR A 7 20.25 -7.68 -10.70
CA TYR A 7 20.55 -7.24 -9.34
C TYR A 7 20.32 -8.35 -8.32
N ASP A 8 21.17 -8.40 -7.30
CA ASP A 8 21.08 -9.35 -6.20
C ASP A 8 20.05 -8.87 -5.15
N ILE A 9 18.76 -8.94 -5.50
CA ILE A 9 17.64 -8.44 -4.68
C ILE A 9 16.80 -9.58 -4.10
N ASP A 10 16.12 -9.36 -2.97
CA ASP A 10 15.25 -10.39 -2.38
C ASP A 10 13.86 -10.46 -3.02
N GLY A 11 13.47 -9.41 -3.73
CA GLY A 11 12.18 -9.30 -4.38
C GLY A 11 11.99 -7.97 -5.07
N ILE A 12 10.81 -7.79 -5.65
CA ILE A 12 10.37 -6.56 -6.31
C ILE A 12 9.07 -6.07 -5.67
N GLU A 13 8.90 -4.74 -5.63
CA GLU A 13 7.62 -4.11 -5.30
C GLU A 13 7.04 -3.46 -6.56
N LEU A 14 5.77 -3.76 -6.85
CA LEU A 14 5.00 -3.08 -7.89
C LEU A 14 4.15 -1.98 -7.23
N ASP A 15 4.59 -0.74 -7.39
CA ASP A 15 3.93 0.42 -6.81
C ASP A 15 2.82 0.95 -7.72
N PHE A 16 1.61 0.38 -7.55
CA PHE A 16 0.43 0.82 -8.29
C PHE A 16 -0.24 2.06 -7.70
N PHE A 17 0.16 2.50 -6.51
CA PHE A 17 -0.51 3.60 -5.80
C PHE A 17 0.18 4.96 -5.95
N ARG A 18 1.34 5.01 -6.61
CA ARG A 18 1.97 6.26 -7.03
C ARG A 18 1.40 6.73 -8.36
N HIS A 19 0.49 7.71 -8.29
CA HIS A 19 -0.26 8.22 -9.45
C HIS A 19 -1.01 7.10 -10.18
N PRO A 20 -2.01 6.44 -9.55
CA PRO A 20 -2.68 5.25 -10.07
C PRO A 20 -3.50 5.59 -11.33
N VAL A 21 -2.83 5.59 -12.48
CA VAL A 21 -3.42 5.76 -13.80
C VAL A 21 -2.89 4.64 -14.70
N ILE A 22 -3.68 3.58 -14.84
CA ILE A 22 -3.26 2.36 -15.55
C ILE A 22 -3.76 2.37 -17.00
N PHE A 23 -5.03 2.72 -17.18
CA PHE A 23 -5.69 2.78 -18.48
C PHE A 23 -6.26 4.17 -18.75
N LYS A 24 -6.31 4.55 -20.03
CA LYS A 24 -6.81 5.86 -20.49
C LYS A 24 -8.27 6.12 -20.07
N GLU A 25 -9.06 5.08 -19.86
CA GLU A 25 -10.46 5.16 -19.44
C GLU A 25 -10.59 5.90 -18.09
N GLN A 26 -9.65 5.69 -17.16
CA GLN A 26 -9.58 6.39 -15.88
C GLN A 26 -9.47 7.91 -16.08
N MET A 27 -8.68 8.34 -17.07
CA MET A 27 -8.48 9.76 -17.42
C MET A 27 -9.66 10.38 -18.18
N THR A 28 -10.45 9.56 -18.88
CA THR A 28 -11.59 10.01 -19.69
C THR A 28 -12.94 9.83 -18.98
N GLY A 29 -12.92 9.36 -17.72
CA GLY A 29 -14.12 9.11 -16.92
C GLY A 29 -14.99 7.97 -17.44
N LYS A 30 -14.41 7.09 -18.27
CA LYS A 30 -15.07 5.87 -18.78
C LYS A 30 -14.87 4.74 -17.76
N PRO A 31 -15.86 3.86 -17.57
CA PRO A 31 -15.70 2.72 -16.70
C PRO A 31 -14.69 1.74 -17.28
N ILE A 32 -13.98 1.02 -16.41
CA ILE A 32 -13.04 0.03 -16.89
C ILE A 32 -13.69 -1.32 -17.14
N THR A 33 -13.31 -1.95 -18.25
CA THR A 33 -13.84 -3.23 -18.70
C THR A 33 -13.21 -4.42 -17.96
N ASP A 34 -13.94 -5.53 -17.84
CA ASP A 34 -13.36 -6.79 -17.34
C ASP A 34 -12.20 -7.29 -18.20
N ALA A 35 -12.21 -6.97 -19.51
CA ALA A 35 -11.10 -7.33 -20.39
C ALA A 35 -9.80 -6.64 -19.97
N GLN A 36 -9.85 -5.35 -19.61
CA GLN A 36 -8.69 -4.61 -19.14
C GLN A 36 -8.18 -5.11 -17.79
N ARG A 37 -9.08 -5.41 -16.85
CA ARG A 37 -8.72 -6.09 -15.59
C ARG A 37 -8.00 -7.42 -15.84
N ARG A 38 -8.51 -8.25 -16.76
CA ARG A 38 -7.86 -9.52 -17.12
C ARG A 38 -6.46 -9.32 -17.69
N LEU A 39 -6.23 -8.28 -18.49
CA LEU A 39 -4.89 -7.97 -19.01
C LEU A 39 -3.91 -7.64 -17.87
N MET A 40 -4.34 -6.87 -16.88
CA MET A 40 -3.50 -6.57 -15.72
C MET A 40 -3.21 -7.84 -14.91
N THR A 41 -4.21 -8.66 -14.61
CA THR A 41 -3.98 -9.94 -13.91
C THR A 41 -3.05 -10.87 -14.70
N GLN A 42 -3.17 -10.93 -16.02
CA GLN A 42 -2.23 -11.68 -16.87
C GLN A 42 -0.80 -11.12 -16.81
N LEU A 43 -0.62 -9.80 -16.69
CA LEU A 43 0.69 -9.22 -16.44
C LEU A 43 1.26 -9.70 -15.10
N ILE A 44 0.49 -9.64 -14.02
CA ILE A 44 0.94 -10.11 -12.70
C ILE A 44 1.30 -11.59 -12.72
N ARG A 45 0.50 -12.46 -13.37
CA ARG A 45 0.83 -13.88 -13.55
C ARG A 45 2.17 -14.09 -14.26
N ARG A 46 2.44 -13.32 -15.33
CA ARG A 46 3.73 -13.40 -16.04
C ARG A 46 4.89 -12.95 -15.16
N ILE A 47 4.70 -11.89 -14.36
CA ILE A 47 5.70 -11.43 -13.40
C ILE A 47 5.98 -12.52 -12.37
N ARG A 48 4.93 -13.11 -11.76
CA ARG A 48 5.07 -14.19 -10.78
C ARG A 48 5.84 -15.39 -11.35
N LYS A 49 5.46 -15.84 -12.55
CA LYS A 49 6.15 -16.92 -13.26
C LYS A 49 7.64 -16.61 -13.44
N MET A 50 7.96 -15.43 -13.97
CA MET A 50 9.34 -15.00 -14.17
C MET A 50 10.12 -14.94 -12.84
N THR A 51 9.52 -14.42 -11.76
CA THR A 51 10.20 -14.39 -10.45
C THR A 51 10.43 -15.79 -9.88
N GLN A 52 9.53 -16.75 -10.12
CA GLN A 52 9.71 -18.15 -9.70
C GLN A 52 10.84 -18.84 -10.48
N GLU A 53 10.94 -18.59 -11.79
CA GLU A 53 12.03 -19.11 -12.63
C GLU A 53 13.38 -18.56 -12.16
N VAL A 54 13.46 -17.25 -11.90
CA VAL A 54 14.68 -16.63 -11.34
C VAL A 54 14.99 -17.21 -9.96
N ALA A 55 13.99 -17.34 -9.07
CA ALA A 55 14.15 -17.90 -7.73
C ALA A 55 14.71 -19.34 -7.77
N ALA A 56 14.19 -20.18 -8.67
CA ALA A 56 14.67 -21.54 -8.89
C ALA A 56 16.13 -21.54 -9.37
N GLY A 57 16.48 -20.69 -10.33
CA GLY A 57 17.85 -20.58 -10.86
C GLY A 57 18.88 -20.17 -9.80
N ARG A 58 18.49 -19.34 -8.84
CA ARG A 58 19.38 -18.85 -7.77
C ARG A 58 19.29 -19.64 -6.45
N GLY A 59 18.39 -20.61 -6.35
CA GLY A 59 18.19 -21.42 -5.13
C GLY A 59 17.67 -20.66 -3.91
N ARG A 60 17.08 -19.47 -4.07
CA ARG A 60 16.49 -18.67 -2.97
C ARG A 60 15.26 -17.90 -3.44
N PRO A 61 14.21 -17.73 -2.61
CA PRO A 61 12.94 -17.08 -3.00
C PRO A 61 13.14 -15.68 -3.58
N MET A 62 12.30 -15.29 -4.54
CA MET A 62 12.20 -13.93 -5.08
C MET A 62 10.79 -13.43 -4.83
N LEU A 63 10.63 -12.49 -3.89
CA LEU A 63 9.31 -12.03 -3.45
C LEU A 63 8.70 -11.00 -4.42
N VAL A 64 7.38 -10.98 -4.48
CA VAL A 64 6.57 -9.99 -5.20
C VAL A 64 5.70 -9.26 -4.19
N ALA A 65 6.02 -8.00 -3.94
CA ALA A 65 5.18 -7.09 -3.16
C ALA A 65 4.35 -6.21 -4.10
N VAL A 66 3.18 -5.77 -3.64
CA VAL A 66 2.39 -4.74 -4.31
C VAL A 66 2.04 -3.63 -3.34
N ARG A 67 2.06 -2.40 -3.83
CA ARG A 67 1.48 -1.27 -3.12
C ARG A 67 0.23 -0.78 -3.81
N VAL A 68 -0.88 -0.89 -3.11
CA VAL A 68 -2.24 -0.69 -3.64
C VAL A 68 -3.09 0.12 -2.67
N PRO A 69 -4.20 0.71 -3.14
CA PRO A 69 -5.24 1.19 -2.24
C PRO A 69 -5.76 0.09 -1.30
N ASP A 70 -6.26 0.47 -0.14
CA ASP A 70 -6.77 -0.45 0.86
C ASP A 70 -8.22 -0.92 0.62
N SER A 71 -8.96 -0.29 -0.31
CA SER A 71 -10.31 -0.71 -0.68
C SER A 71 -10.29 -1.62 -1.91
N VAL A 72 -10.78 -2.85 -1.77
CA VAL A 72 -10.90 -3.81 -2.90
C VAL A 72 -11.76 -3.24 -4.02
N ALA A 73 -12.85 -2.54 -3.68
CA ALA A 73 -13.71 -1.90 -4.67
C ALA A 73 -12.97 -0.80 -5.44
N TYR A 74 -12.14 -0.03 -4.75
CA TYR A 74 -11.31 1.01 -5.38
C TYR A 74 -10.18 0.41 -6.22
N CYS A 75 -9.53 -0.65 -5.75
CA CYS A 75 -8.57 -1.44 -6.53
C CYS A 75 -9.20 -1.93 -7.83
N ARG A 76 -10.41 -2.52 -7.77
CA ARG A 76 -11.13 -2.96 -8.97
C ARG A 76 -11.44 -1.82 -9.93
N ALA A 77 -11.79 -0.64 -9.41
CA ALA A 77 -12.02 0.56 -10.22
C ALA A 77 -10.73 1.13 -10.84
N LEU A 78 -9.57 0.77 -10.28
CA LEU A 78 -8.23 1.06 -10.81
C LEU A 78 -7.64 -0.08 -11.65
N ASP A 79 -8.38 -1.15 -11.91
CA ASP A 79 -7.94 -2.34 -12.66
C ASP A 79 -6.99 -3.29 -11.95
N LEU A 80 -6.99 -3.21 -10.64
CA LEU A 80 -6.26 -4.06 -9.74
C LEU A 80 -7.23 -5.10 -9.19
N ASP A 81 -7.20 -6.31 -9.73
CA ASP A 81 -8.01 -7.42 -9.23
C ASP A 81 -7.33 -8.10 -8.05
N LEU A 82 -7.22 -7.35 -6.95
CA LEU A 82 -6.43 -7.72 -5.78
C LEU A 82 -6.87 -9.07 -5.17
N GLU A 83 -8.18 -9.34 -5.11
CA GLU A 83 -8.68 -10.62 -4.59
C GLU A 83 -8.18 -11.80 -5.44
N THR A 84 -8.28 -11.72 -6.76
CA THR A 84 -7.75 -12.74 -7.67
C THR A 84 -6.24 -12.91 -7.51
N TRP A 85 -5.49 -11.83 -7.31
CA TRP A 85 -4.03 -11.92 -7.15
C TRP A 85 -3.63 -12.62 -5.86
N LEU A 86 -4.40 -12.41 -4.77
CA LEU A 86 -4.19 -13.08 -3.50
C LEU A 86 -4.66 -14.53 -3.55
N ASP A 87 -5.82 -14.82 -4.13
CA ASP A 87 -6.35 -16.18 -4.30
C ASP A 87 -5.41 -17.09 -5.12
N GLU A 88 -4.73 -16.53 -6.11
CA GLU A 88 -3.80 -17.27 -6.97
C GLU A 88 -2.35 -17.29 -6.45
N GLY A 89 -2.08 -16.67 -5.29
CA GLY A 89 -0.73 -16.61 -4.72
C GLY A 89 0.27 -15.84 -5.61
N LEU A 90 -0.20 -14.80 -6.30
CA LEU A 90 0.65 -14.02 -7.21
C LEU A 90 1.51 -12.98 -6.50
N VAL A 91 1.16 -12.66 -5.25
CA VAL A 91 1.76 -11.60 -4.44
C VAL A 91 2.07 -12.15 -3.05
N ASP A 92 3.26 -11.89 -2.56
CA ASP A 92 3.76 -12.35 -1.26
C ASP A 92 3.61 -11.28 -0.16
N ILE A 93 3.46 -10.00 -0.51
CA ILE A 93 3.30 -8.88 0.45
C ILE A 93 2.35 -7.83 -0.11
N VAL A 94 1.41 -7.34 0.70
CA VAL A 94 0.55 -6.21 0.35
C VAL A 94 0.87 -5.01 1.24
N THR A 95 1.14 -3.88 0.61
CA THR A 95 1.34 -2.59 1.28
C THR A 95 0.19 -1.65 0.94
N ASN A 96 -0.37 -0.95 1.93
CA ASN A 96 -1.42 0.05 1.69
C ASN A 96 -1.20 1.38 2.38
N GLY A 97 -1.78 2.42 1.80
CA GLY A 97 -1.57 3.81 2.20
C GLY A 97 -0.58 4.50 1.28
N CYS A 98 -0.70 5.82 1.21
CA CYS A 98 0.15 6.78 0.47
C CYS A 98 -0.61 8.11 0.58
N TYR A 99 -1.26 8.54 -0.50
CA TYR A 99 -2.10 9.75 -0.58
C TYR A 99 -3.32 9.73 0.34
N PHE A 100 -4.00 8.58 0.41
CA PHE A 100 -5.23 8.40 1.19
C PHE A 100 -5.44 6.92 1.54
N ARG A 101 -6.36 6.68 2.48
CA ARG A 101 -6.94 5.40 2.87
C ARG A 101 -8.46 5.48 2.78
N PHE A 102 -9.12 4.34 2.59
CA PHE A 102 -10.57 4.23 2.55
C PHE A 102 -11.14 3.64 3.83
N ASN A 103 -10.37 2.79 4.51
CA ASN A 103 -10.77 1.98 5.64
C ASN A 103 -9.75 2.11 6.78
N GLU A 104 -10.17 1.63 7.95
CA GLU A 104 -9.26 1.40 9.07
C GLU A 104 -8.31 0.23 8.76
N TRP A 105 -7.22 0.11 9.52
CA TRP A 105 -6.16 -0.87 9.24
C TRP A 105 -6.64 -2.32 9.29
N ASP A 106 -7.66 -2.61 10.09
CA ASP A 106 -8.25 -3.93 10.26
C ASP A 106 -8.87 -4.50 8.98
N TYR A 107 -9.37 -3.64 8.08
CA TYR A 107 -9.95 -4.07 6.81
C TYR A 107 -8.94 -4.86 5.97
N LEU A 108 -7.77 -4.26 5.72
CA LEU A 108 -6.77 -4.90 4.87
C LEU A 108 -6.04 -6.01 5.62
N VAL A 109 -5.85 -5.88 6.94
CA VAL A 109 -5.35 -7.00 7.77
C VAL A 109 -6.28 -8.21 7.68
N GLY A 110 -7.60 -7.99 7.70
CA GLY A 110 -8.60 -9.05 7.51
C GLY A 110 -8.46 -9.73 6.15
N LEU A 111 -8.24 -8.94 5.08
CA LEU A 111 -7.96 -9.50 3.76
C LEU A 111 -6.65 -10.30 3.75
N GLY A 112 -5.56 -9.74 4.28
CA GLY A 112 -4.27 -10.44 4.38
C GLY A 112 -4.38 -11.77 5.13
N LYS A 113 -5.05 -11.78 6.28
CA LYS A 113 -5.31 -13.01 7.06
C LYS A 113 -6.12 -14.05 6.29
N LYS A 114 -7.13 -13.63 5.53
CA LYS A 114 -7.96 -14.53 4.71
C LYS A 114 -7.13 -15.29 3.67
N HIS A 115 -6.10 -14.65 3.11
CA HIS A 115 -5.28 -15.21 2.04
C HIS A 115 -3.86 -15.61 2.49
N ASP A 116 -3.56 -15.57 3.79
CA ASP A 116 -2.24 -15.82 4.38
C ASP A 116 -1.12 -14.95 3.77
N VAL A 117 -1.41 -13.67 3.52
CA VAL A 117 -0.46 -12.70 2.97
C VAL A 117 -0.19 -11.57 3.98
N PRO A 118 1.07 -11.29 4.33
CA PRO A 118 1.42 -10.22 5.25
C PRO A 118 1.06 -8.84 4.69
N VAL A 119 0.58 -7.97 5.59
CA VAL A 119 0.14 -6.61 5.27
C VAL A 119 1.02 -5.57 5.95
N TYR A 120 1.50 -4.59 5.17
CA TYR A 120 2.35 -3.50 5.64
C TYR A 120 1.63 -2.16 5.56
N ALA A 121 1.68 -1.40 6.66
CA ALA A 121 1.05 -0.09 6.76
C ALA A 121 1.97 1.00 6.21
N CYS A 122 1.63 1.58 5.04
CA CYS A 122 2.41 2.66 4.41
C CYS A 122 2.03 4.04 4.94
N PHE A 123 3.07 4.72 5.43
CA PHE A 123 3.03 6.00 6.10
C PHE A 123 3.72 7.06 5.26
N GLU A 124 3.04 8.17 5.02
CA GLU A 124 3.58 9.33 4.31
C GLU A 124 3.17 10.60 5.06
N SER A 125 4.11 11.54 5.22
CA SER A 125 3.91 12.83 5.90
C SER A 125 2.69 13.56 5.37
N ARG A 126 2.53 13.61 4.06
CA ARG A 126 1.40 14.29 3.40
C ARG A 126 0.04 13.77 3.89
N ARG A 127 -0.10 12.47 4.16
CA ARG A 127 -1.36 11.91 4.66
C ARG A 127 -1.43 11.99 6.18
N ILE A 128 -0.37 11.60 6.87
CA ILE A 128 -0.35 11.47 8.33
C ILE A 128 -0.38 12.83 9.02
N GLU A 129 0.39 13.78 8.53
CA GLU A 129 0.41 15.15 9.05
C GLU A 129 -0.72 15.95 8.38
N ARG A 130 -1.88 16.01 9.04
CA ARG A 130 -3.14 16.59 8.54
C ARG A 130 -3.00 17.96 7.85
N ASP A 131 -2.02 18.75 8.25
CA ASP A 131 -1.86 20.14 7.82
C ASP A 131 -0.61 20.39 6.95
N THR A 132 0.15 19.36 6.58
CA THR A 132 1.33 19.51 5.71
C THR A 132 1.04 19.24 4.23
N LYS A 133 1.85 19.83 3.35
CA LYS A 133 1.96 19.44 1.93
C LYS A 133 3.35 18.86 1.60
N GLU A 134 4.27 18.92 2.55
CA GLU A 134 5.67 18.56 2.37
C GLU A 134 5.86 17.05 2.57
N THR A 135 6.64 16.44 1.68
CA THR A 135 7.06 15.03 1.82
C THR A 135 8.04 14.86 2.97
N GLU A 136 8.99 15.79 3.07
CA GLU A 136 10.08 15.77 4.05
C GLU A 136 9.89 16.86 5.14
N GLY A 137 8.65 17.32 5.32
CA GLY A 137 8.32 18.30 6.35
C GLY A 137 8.58 17.78 7.77
N PRO A 138 8.47 18.66 8.78
CA PRO A 138 8.69 18.28 10.18
C PRO A 138 7.90 17.03 10.57
N THR A 139 8.58 16.08 11.22
CA THR A 139 7.97 14.85 11.75
C THR A 139 7.39 15.13 13.13
N SER A 140 6.07 15.04 13.27
CA SER A 140 5.42 15.01 14.58
C SER A 140 5.49 13.59 15.13
N LEU A 141 6.50 13.28 15.94
CA LEU A 141 6.72 11.90 16.41
C LEU A 141 5.52 11.32 17.15
N GLU A 142 4.82 12.12 17.95
CA GLU A 142 3.60 11.67 18.65
C GLU A 142 2.54 11.17 17.67
N VAL A 143 2.37 11.87 16.54
CA VAL A 143 1.39 11.53 15.51
C VAL A 143 1.79 10.26 14.77
N TRP A 144 3.06 10.13 14.36
CA TRP A 144 3.55 8.93 13.66
C TRP A 144 3.51 7.70 14.57
N ARG A 145 3.85 7.85 15.85
CA ARG A 145 3.72 6.81 16.88
C ARG A 145 2.27 6.40 17.08
N GLY A 146 1.34 7.35 17.14
CA GLY A 146 -0.09 7.07 17.25
C GLY A 146 -0.60 6.25 16.07
N GLU A 147 -0.31 6.66 14.83
CA GLU A 147 -0.70 5.91 13.63
C GLU A 147 -0.05 4.51 13.61
N ALA A 148 1.24 4.38 13.95
CA ALA A 148 1.92 3.09 14.06
C ALA A 148 1.27 2.17 15.09
N TYR A 149 0.98 2.72 16.28
CA TYR A 149 0.36 1.99 17.37
C TYR A 149 -1.02 1.44 16.97
N GLN A 150 -1.86 2.24 16.29
CA GLN A 150 -3.15 1.77 15.79
C GLN A 150 -2.99 0.70 14.70
N ALA A 151 -2.01 0.84 13.80
CA ALA A 151 -1.74 -0.17 12.78
C ALA A 151 -1.30 -1.51 13.40
N TRP A 152 -0.36 -1.48 14.35
CA TRP A 152 0.05 -2.67 15.10
C TRP A 152 -1.09 -3.32 15.87
N LYS A 153 -1.93 -2.51 16.53
CA LYS A 153 -3.12 -3.01 17.23
C LYS A 153 -4.12 -3.69 16.29
N ALA A 154 -4.24 -3.22 15.05
CA ALA A 154 -5.06 -3.86 14.03
C ALA A 154 -4.47 -5.18 13.52
N GLY A 155 -3.17 -5.41 13.72
CA GLY A 155 -2.48 -6.66 13.39
C GLY A 155 -1.74 -6.64 12.05
N VAL A 156 -1.20 -5.48 11.65
CA VAL A 156 -0.27 -5.40 10.50
C VAL A 156 1.02 -6.18 10.79
N ASN A 157 1.72 -6.57 9.74
CA ASN A 157 2.98 -7.32 9.82
C ASN A 157 4.22 -6.43 9.73
N GLY A 158 4.04 -5.14 9.39
CA GLY A 158 5.12 -4.18 9.36
C GLY A 158 4.64 -2.75 9.09
N ILE A 159 5.53 -1.81 9.38
CA ILE A 159 5.37 -0.40 9.03
C ILE A 159 6.26 -0.09 7.83
N TYR A 160 5.67 0.54 6.82
CA TYR A 160 6.34 1.00 5.60
C TYR A 160 6.36 2.53 5.63
N THR A 161 7.51 3.16 5.43
CA THR A 161 7.59 4.63 5.31
C THR A 161 7.83 5.06 3.87
N PHE A 162 7.07 6.02 3.38
CA PHE A 162 7.23 6.58 2.04
C PHE A 162 7.60 8.06 2.06
N ASN A 163 8.45 8.46 1.12
CA ASN A 163 9.01 9.80 1.03
C ASN A 163 9.66 10.30 2.34
N ARG A 164 10.27 9.39 3.10
CA ARG A 164 11.10 9.69 4.29
C ARG A 164 12.52 9.22 4.03
N PHE A 165 13.41 10.17 3.79
CA PHE A 165 14.77 9.87 3.34
C PHE A 165 15.86 10.18 4.36
N ASN A 166 15.55 10.91 5.43
CA ASN A 166 16.53 11.22 6.48
C ASN A 166 16.78 9.98 7.36
N PRO A 167 17.91 9.26 7.23
CA PRO A 167 18.14 8.03 7.99
C PRO A 167 18.33 8.27 9.50
N ARG A 168 18.45 9.53 9.93
CA ARG A 168 18.54 9.90 11.35
C ARG A 168 17.18 10.10 12.00
N ASP A 169 16.09 10.15 11.23
CA ASP A 169 14.74 10.32 11.75
C ASP A 169 14.42 9.19 12.76
N PRO A 170 14.04 9.52 14.01
CA PRO A 170 13.78 8.52 15.04
C PRO A 170 12.62 7.58 14.69
N ILE A 171 11.76 7.89 13.72
CA ILE A 171 10.72 6.96 13.25
C ILE A 171 11.29 5.58 12.88
N PHE A 172 12.52 5.53 12.34
CA PHE A 172 13.17 4.29 11.92
C PHE A 172 13.62 3.40 13.09
N ARG A 173 13.66 3.95 14.31
CA ARG A 173 14.01 3.20 15.54
C ARG A 173 12.79 2.92 16.41
N GLU A 174 11.67 3.59 16.18
CA GLU A 174 10.53 3.58 17.08
C GLU A 174 9.31 2.86 16.49
N LEU A 175 8.96 3.13 15.23
CA LEU A 175 7.66 2.70 14.70
C LEU A 175 7.55 1.19 14.50
N GLY A 176 8.68 0.49 14.39
CA GLY A 176 8.73 -0.96 14.20
C GLY A 176 8.53 -1.78 15.48
N ASP A 177 8.55 -1.16 16.66
CA ASP A 177 8.46 -1.86 17.95
C ASP A 177 7.14 -1.54 18.66
N PRO A 178 6.11 -2.42 18.59
CA PRO A 178 4.83 -2.18 19.24
C PRO A 178 4.92 -2.06 20.76
N LYS A 179 5.86 -2.77 21.42
CA LYS A 179 6.04 -2.69 22.87
C LYS A 179 6.64 -1.35 23.28
N LEU A 180 7.60 -0.85 22.51
CA LEU A 180 8.14 0.48 22.74
C LEU A 180 7.05 1.55 22.57
N LEU A 181 6.20 1.45 21.54
CA LEU A 181 5.10 2.39 21.28
C LEU A 181 4.06 2.46 22.42
N GLU A 182 3.90 1.41 23.23
CA GLU A 182 3.05 1.45 24.43
C GLU A 182 3.57 2.42 25.50
N THR A 183 4.88 2.65 25.54
CA THR A 183 5.56 3.47 26.55
C THR A 183 5.81 4.92 26.13
N LEU A 184 5.82 5.18 24.82
CA LEU A 184 6.15 6.50 24.28
C LEU A 184 4.91 7.41 24.23
N ASN A 185 5.14 8.72 24.38
CA ASN A 185 4.12 9.72 24.12
C ASN A 185 3.63 9.60 22.66
N ARG A 186 2.30 9.49 22.52
CA ARG A 186 1.62 9.31 21.24
C ARG A 186 0.38 10.18 21.18
N ARG A 187 -0.03 10.51 19.95
CA ARG A 187 -1.27 11.19 19.63
C ARG A 187 -2.07 10.33 18.68
N ASP A 188 -3.08 9.67 19.20
CA ASP A 188 -3.98 8.85 18.41
C ASP A 188 -4.84 9.74 17.51
N GLN A 189 -4.71 9.55 16.19
CA GLN A 189 -5.57 10.18 15.19
C GLN A 189 -5.75 9.22 14.02
N SER A 190 -6.89 9.29 13.32
CA SER A 190 -7.09 8.60 12.04
C SER A 190 -7.20 9.66 10.95
N VAL A 191 -6.20 9.69 10.05
CA VAL A 191 -6.21 10.55 8.86
C VAL A 191 -6.31 9.68 7.61
N LEU A 192 -7.55 9.47 7.18
CA LEU A 192 -7.86 8.74 5.95
C LEU A 192 -7.43 9.54 4.72
N SER A 193 -7.68 10.85 4.69
CA SER A 193 -7.17 11.72 3.63
C SER A 193 -6.86 13.10 4.17
N ASN A 194 -5.79 13.72 3.68
CA ASN A 194 -5.48 15.10 4.03
C ASN A 194 -6.25 16.05 3.09
N PRO A 195 -7.14 16.92 3.62
CA PRO A 195 -7.99 17.78 2.81
C PRO A 195 -7.23 18.84 2.02
N LYS A 196 -5.99 19.19 2.44
CA LYS A 196 -5.10 20.15 1.76
C LYS A 196 -4.35 19.52 0.58
N LEU A 197 -4.34 18.19 0.46
CA LEU A 197 -3.76 17.52 -0.69
C LEU A 197 -4.73 17.53 -1.86
N GLY A 198 -4.18 17.74 -3.06
CA GLY A 198 -4.93 17.57 -4.31
C GLY A 198 -5.09 16.10 -4.73
N PHE A 199 -4.57 15.14 -3.97
CA PHE A 199 -4.66 13.71 -4.29
C PHE A 199 -5.81 13.10 -3.50
N LYS A 200 -7.01 13.11 -4.08
CA LYS A 200 -8.25 12.57 -3.51
C LYS A 200 -8.77 11.40 -4.37
N PRO A 201 -9.56 10.47 -3.82
CA PRO A 201 -10.08 9.34 -4.57
C PRO A 201 -10.72 9.69 -5.93
N GLY A 202 -11.52 10.77 -5.97
CA GLY A 202 -12.22 11.26 -7.17
C GLY A 202 -11.31 11.74 -8.29
N ARG A 203 -10.06 12.07 -7.98
CA ARG A 203 -9.07 12.52 -8.96
C ARG A 203 -8.62 11.41 -9.88
N PHE A 204 -8.59 10.17 -9.39
CA PHE A 204 -8.14 9.00 -10.16
C PHE A 204 -9.30 8.14 -10.64
N VAL A 205 -10.38 8.08 -9.86
CA VAL A 205 -11.60 7.35 -10.21
C VAL A 205 -12.79 8.26 -9.99
N LYS A 206 -13.53 8.59 -11.05
CA LYS A 206 -14.70 9.49 -10.98
C LYS A 206 -15.71 9.03 -9.91
N GLY A 207 -15.93 9.86 -8.89
CA GLY A 207 -16.83 9.56 -7.76
C GLY A 207 -16.28 8.54 -6.77
N GLY A 208 -14.96 8.36 -6.74
CA GLY A 208 -14.25 7.43 -5.85
C GLY A 208 -14.40 7.76 -4.36
N GLU A 209 -14.81 8.97 -4.00
CA GLU A 209 -15.15 9.35 -2.62
C GLU A 209 -16.23 8.45 -2.02
N ARG A 210 -17.16 7.95 -2.86
CA ARG A 210 -18.23 7.05 -2.42
C ARG A 210 -17.73 5.68 -1.94
N LEU A 211 -16.48 5.35 -2.24
CA LEU A 211 -15.83 4.10 -1.85
C LEU A 211 -15.10 4.23 -0.50
N VAL A 212 -15.11 5.41 0.13
CA VAL A 212 -14.54 5.67 1.47
C VAL A 212 -15.50 5.21 2.55
N GLY A 213 -14.98 4.49 3.55
CA GLY A 213 -15.75 4.06 4.71
C GLY A 213 -16.80 2.99 4.43
N GLN A 214 -16.74 2.30 3.28
CA GLN A 214 -17.60 1.15 3.00
C GLN A 214 -17.14 -0.04 3.86
N ARG A 215 -17.65 -0.10 5.09
CA ARG A 215 -17.66 -1.35 5.84
C ARG A 215 -18.61 -2.31 5.11
N LYS A 216 -18.07 -3.43 4.61
CA LYS A 216 -18.91 -4.56 4.23
C LYS A 216 -19.64 -5.06 5.47
#